data_AF-A0A7H8KC52-F1
#
_entry.id   AF-A0A7H8KC52-F1
#
_cell.length_a   1.000
_cell.length_b   1.000
_cell.length_c   1.000
_cell.angle_alpha   90.00
_cell.angle_beta   90.00
_cell.angle_gamma   90.00
#
_symmetry.space_group_name_H-M   'P 1'
#
loop_
_entity.id
_entity.type
_entity.pdbx_description
1 polymer ?
#
loop_
_entity_poly.entity_id
_entity_poly.type
_entity_poly.pdbx_seq_one_letter_code
_entity_poly.pdbx_strand_id
1 'polypeptide(L)'
;MRRLRRVAVSGLGTFVPIVLLPAGPAQAAAPTPFPPGAPLTQAAGVFGAVILFALAVAVLRGRPRPPSAPDPSMPAGSPPTITLLTPAVSAAVPTLADHFSPRRTGTSPARTAVLSRPIGPTVASRPDARPRPPGRSTLVDPYALTTEVLLDGRAVTVSLDGARADRPGPPHTWRAGVREPCSATLPLLLGAASGRILQVDLARCPDALTLGGPPPQQRWYASRLVRQVLDAGGQVTVVGDLTDDRLPAECRRVADVFDPRLSQTSGVVLAAGLDRRAVQVARQLSVCGGPVPVLLGDAVPTRWSIRISPTV
;
A
#
# COMPACT_ATOMS: atom_id res chain seq x y z
N MET A 1 -29.26 32.59 -54.72
CA MET A 1 -29.73 31.29 -55.26
C MET A 1 -28.58 30.60 -56.00
N ARG A 2 -28.45 29.26 -55.93
CA ARG A 2 -27.83 28.30 -56.91
C ARG A 2 -26.51 28.72 -57.63
N ARG A 3 -25.42 27.92 -57.70
CA ARG A 3 -25.15 26.48 -57.42
C ARG A 3 -23.65 26.28 -57.12
N LEU A 4 -23.31 25.19 -56.42
CA LEU A 4 -21.95 24.64 -56.31
C LEU A 4 -21.48 24.00 -57.63
N ARG A 5 -20.15 23.97 -57.85
CA ARG A 5 -19.43 22.75 -58.28
C ARG A 5 -17.98 22.75 -57.78
N ARG A 6 -17.54 21.59 -57.27
CA ARG A 6 -16.15 21.32 -56.85
C ARG A 6 -15.31 20.90 -58.06
N VAL A 7 -14.01 21.20 -58.03
CA VAL A 7 -12.94 20.22 -58.32
C VAL A 7 -11.85 20.45 -57.27
N ALA A 8 -11.23 19.37 -56.79
CA ALA A 8 -10.18 19.42 -55.78
C ALA A 8 -8.88 18.82 -56.32
N VAL A 9 -7.75 19.49 -56.06
CA VAL A 9 -6.41 18.88 -56.01
C VAL A 9 -5.66 19.59 -54.87
N SER A 10 -5.62 18.97 -53.69
CA SER A 10 -4.87 19.49 -52.55
C SER A 10 -3.43 18.99 -52.61
N GLY A 11 -2.50 19.90 -52.84
CA GLY A 11 -1.06 19.66 -52.68
C GLY A 11 -0.52 20.25 -51.38
N LEU A 12 0.79 20.01 -51.17
CA LEU A 12 1.62 20.42 -50.03
C LEU A 12 1.22 19.79 -48.67
N GLY A 13 2.10 19.12 -47.93
CA GLY A 13 3.56 19.06 -48.04
C GLY A 13 4.19 19.60 -46.77
N THR A 14 3.95 18.92 -45.64
CA THR A 14 4.45 19.34 -44.33
C THR A 14 5.95 19.07 -44.23
N PHE A 15 6.75 20.13 -44.25
CA PHE A 15 8.18 20.06 -43.97
C PHE A 15 8.44 19.70 -42.50
N VAL A 16 9.33 18.73 -42.28
CA VAL A 16 9.93 18.43 -40.97
C VAL A 16 11.40 18.87 -41.01
N PRO A 17 11.87 19.75 -40.13
CA PRO A 17 13.29 20.11 -40.07
C PRO A 17 14.10 18.97 -39.43
N ILE A 18 14.91 18.29 -40.23
CA ILE A 18 15.95 17.37 -39.75
C ILE A 18 17.16 18.21 -39.31
N VAL A 19 17.55 18.09 -38.04
CA VAL A 19 18.79 18.67 -37.53
C VAL A 19 19.94 17.71 -37.84
N LEU A 20 20.84 18.12 -38.74
CA LEU A 20 22.11 17.42 -38.95
C LEU A 20 23.04 17.64 -37.76
N LEU A 21 23.52 16.56 -37.13
CA LEU A 21 24.77 16.58 -36.37
C LEU A 21 25.94 16.22 -37.29
N PRO A 22 27.09 16.93 -37.21
CA PRO A 22 28.28 16.56 -37.96
C PRO A 22 28.97 15.33 -37.37
N ALA A 23 29.44 14.44 -38.25
CA ALA A 23 30.22 13.27 -37.87
C ALA A 23 31.68 13.65 -37.54
N GLY A 24 32.21 13.12 -36.44
CA GLY A 24 33.63 13.20 -36.08
C GLY A 24 34.25 11.79 -36.04
N PRO A 25 35.38 11.53 -36.71
CA PRO A 25 36.06 10.23 -36.69
C PRO A 25 37.22 10.19 -35.69
N ALA A 26 37.25 9.19 -34.80
CA ALA A 26 38.50 8.72 -34.18
C ALA A 26 38.38 7.31 -33.56
N GLN A 27 39.19 6.40 -34.11
CA GLN A 27 39.87 5.25 -33.47
C GLN A 27 39.12 4.31 -32.50
N ALA A 28 39.02 3.06 -32.94
CA ALA A 28 38.84 1.91 -32.07
C ALA A 28 40.08 1.66 -31.18
N ALA A 29 39.84 1.34 -29.91
CA ALA A 29 40.83 0.75 -29.02
C ALA A 29 40.54 -0.75 -28.83
N ALA A 30 41.56 -1.58 -28.96
CA ALA A 30 41.42 -3.05 -28.88
C ALA A 30 41.29 -3.53 -27.42
N PRO A 31 40.61 -4.68 -27.18
CA PRO A 31 40.55 -5.30 -25.86
C PRO A 31 41.89 -5.96 -25.49
N THR A 32 42.33 -5.77 -24.24
CA THR A 32 43.52 -6.42 -23.69
C THR A 32 43.25 -7.89 -23.31
N PRO A 33 44.24 -8.79 -23.45
CA PRO A 33 44.07 -10.21 -23.11
C PRO A 33 44.16 -10.47 -21.60
N PHE A 34 43.35 -11.41 -21.11
CA PHE A 34 43.42 -11.90 -19.72
C PHE A 34 44.58 -12.90 -19.52
N PRO A 35 45.23 -12.91 -18.34
CA PRO A 35 46.23 -13.94 -17.98
C PRO A 35 45.55 -15.27 -17.58
N PRO A 36 46.15 -16.44 -17.91
CA PRO A 36 45.62 -17.74 -17.54
C PRO A 36 46.21 -18.27 -16.22
N GLY A 37 45.37 -18.86 -15.35
CA GLY A 37 45.82 -19.81 -14.33
C GLY A 37 45.20 -19.71 -12.92
N ALA A 38 44.12 -20.47 -12.67
CA ALA A 38 43.75 -21.06 -11.36
C ALA A 38 42.63 -22.11 -11.56
N PRO A 39 42.56 -23.21 -10.76
CA PRO A 39 41.81 -24.42 -11.14
C PRO A 39 40.32 -24.46 -10.73
N LEU A 40 39.48 -24.92 -11.67
CA LEU A 40 38.03 -25.16 -11.50
C LEU A 40 37.73 -26.65 -11.19
N THR A 41 38.12 -27.16 -10.01
CA THR A 41 37.89 -28.59 -9.65
C THR A 41 37.47 -28.86 -8.19
N GLN A 42 36.65 -27.99 -7.57
CA GLN A 42 36.06 -28.28 -6.24
C GLN A 42 34.55 -28.08 -6.07
N ALA A 43 33.83 -27.51 -7.04
CA ALA A 43 32.39 -27.21 -6.87
C ALA A 43 31.44 -28.42 -7.07
N ALA A 44 31.87 -29.46 -7.79
CA ALA A 44 30.98 -30.57 -8.19
C ALA A 44 30.58 -31.51 -7.04
N GLY A 45 31.43 -31.68 -6.01
CA GLY A 45 31.17 -32.63 -4.92
C GLY A 45 30.03 -32.23 -3.98
N VAL A 46 29.84 -30.93 -3.75
CA VAL A 46 28.87 -30.42 -2.77
C VAL A 46 27.42 -30.59 -3.24
N PHE A 47 27.15 -30.39 -4.54
CA PHE A 47 25.81 -30.55 -5.10
C PHE A 47 25.30 -31.99 -5.01
N GLY A 48 26.16 -32.99 -5.21
CA GLY A 48 25.80 -34.40 -5.06
C GLY A 48 25.30 -34.72 -3.64
N ALA A 49 26.02 -34.26 -2.63
CA ALA A 49 25.67 -34.48 -1.22
C ALA A 49 24.33 -33.84 -0.83
N VAL A 50 24.05 -32.61 -1.30
CA VAL A 50 22.79 -31.90 -0.99
C VAL A 50 21.58 -32.59 -1.62
N ILE A 51 21.70 -33.05 -2.88
CA ILE A 51 20.61 -33.77 -3.57
C ILE A 51 20.31 -35.10 -2.86
N LEU A 52 21.35 -35.84 -2.47
CA LEU A 52 21.20 -37.15 -1.81
C LEU A 52 20.58 -37.00 -0.40
N PHE A 53 20.95 -35.95 0.34
CA PHE A 53 20.34 -35.60 1.62
C PHE A 53 18.85 -35.21 1.47
N ALA A 54 18.51 -34.40 0.47
CA ALA A 54 17.12 -34.04 0.19
C ALA A 54 16.26 -35.26 -0.17
N LEU A 55 16.81 -36.20 -0.96
CA LEU A 55 16.14 -37.46 -1.31
C LEU A 55 15.88 -38.33 -0.07
N ALA A 56 16.86 -38.44 0.84
CA ALA A 56 16.73 -39.20 2.07
C ALA A 56 15.63 -38.62 2.99
N VAL A 57 15.57 -37.30 3.13
CA VAL A 57 14.51 -36.62 3.92
C VAL A 57 13.12 -36.83 3.29
N ALA A 58 13.01 -36.83 1.96
CA ALA A 58 11.74 -37.12 1.27
C ALA A 58 11.27 -38.56 1.53
N VAL A 59 12.17 -39.55 1.45
CA VAL A 59 11.84 -40.96 1.72
C VAL A 59 11.46 -41.19 3.19
N LEU A 60 12.14 -40.56 4.16
CA LEU A 60 11.75 -40.66 5.58
C LEU A 60 10.39 -40.04 5.89
N ARG A 61 10.01 -38.95 5.20
CA ARG A 61 8.71 -38.28 5.38
C ARG A 61 7.56 -38.93 4.60
N GLY A 62 7.88 -39.76 3.61
CA GLY A 62 6.92 -40.33 2.65
C GLY A 62 6.14 -41.57 3.10
N ARG A 63 6.13 -41.96 4.38
CA ARG A 63 5.29 -43.10 4.83
C ARG A 63 3.82 -42.69 4.93
N PRO A 64 2.91 -43.25 4.10
CA PRO A 64 1.49 -42.91 4.17
C PRO A 64 0.88 -43.44 5.46
N ARG A 65 0.11 -42.60 6.15
CA ARG A 65 -0.71 -43.02 7.29
C ARG A 65 -1.91 -43.80 6.75
N PRO A 66 -2.15 -45.06 7.17
CA PRO A 66 -3.31 -45.82 6.69
C PRO A 66 -4.62 -45.16 7.15
N PRO A 67 -5.70 -45.26 6.35
CA PRO A 67 -6.99 -44.68 6.71
C PRO A 67 -7.60 -45.42 7.91
N SER A 68 -8.10 -44.66 8.89
CA SER A 68 -8.90 -45.21 9.98
C SER A 68 -10.22 -45.74 9.44
N ALA A 69 -10.58 -46.97 9.83
CA ALA A 69 -11.86 -47.59 9.47
C ALA A 69 -13.04 -46.85 10.12
N PRO A 70 -14.24 -46.86 9.49
CA PRO A 70 -15.45 -46.32 10.09
C PRO A 70 -15.99 -47.25 11.18
N ASP A 71 -16.41 -46.67 12.30
CA ASP A 71 -16.92 -47.38 13.48
C ASP A 71 -18.44 -47.68 13.34
N PRO A 72 -18.89 -48.95 13.33
CA PRO A 72 -20.29 -49.30 13.17
C PRO A 72 -20.97 -49.56 14.52
N SER A 73 -21.59 -48.54 15.11
CA SER A 73 -22.47 -48.71 16.27
C SER A 73 -23.58 -47.65 16.35
N MET A 74 -24.70 -47.91 15.66
CA MET A 74 -26.00 -47.37 16.10
C MET A 74 -26.57 -48.24 17.21
N PRO A 75 -27.25 -47.62 18.19
CA PRO A 75 -28.50 -48.16 18.72
C PRO A 75 -29.68 -47.30 18.26
N ALA A 76 -30.74 -47.97 17.81
CA ALA A 76 -31.99 -47.31 17.43
C ALA A 76 -32.75 -46.79 18.67
N GLY A 77 -33.41 -45.63 18.55
CA GLY A 77 -34.17 -45.01 19.64
C GLY A 77 -35.21 -44.00 19.12
N SER A 78 -36.41 -44.52 18.87
CA SER A 78 -37.72 -43.92 18.56
C SER A 78 -37.93 -42.38 18.54
N PRO A 79 -38.74 -41.86 17.61
CA PRO A 79 -39.11 -40.44 17.57
C PRO A 79 -40.31 -40.10 18.49
N PRO A 80 -40.37 -38.87 19.03
CA PRO A 80 -41.62 -38.23 19.45
C PRO A 80 -42.17 -37.29 18.37
N THR A 81 -43.47 -37.41 18.11
CA THR A 81 -44.30 -36.54 17.25
C THR A 81 -44.71 -35.25 17.98
N ILE A 82 -45.41 -34.34 17.29
CA ILE A 82 -46.15 -33.14 17.79
C ILE A 82 -45.22 -32.01 18.33
N THR A 83 -45.40 -30.71 18.08
CA THR A 83 -46.60 -29.95 17.68
C THR A 83 -46.28 -28.69 16.84
N LEU A 84 -47.13 -28.38 15.86
CA LEU A 84 -47.16 -27.11 15.12
C LEU A 84 -47.83 -26.02 15.97
N LEU A 85 -47.13 -24.90 16.24
CA LEU A 85 -47.70 -23.67 16.79
C LEU A 85 -47.11 -22.43 16.13
N THR A 86 -47.80 -21.93 15.09
CA THR A 86 -48.07 -20.49 14.90
C THR A 86 -49.35 -20.14 15.68
N PRO A 87 -49.69 -18.86 15.99
CA PRO A 87 -49.14 -17.57 15.54
C PRO A 87 -48.40 -16.84 16.70
N ALA A 88 -48.18 -15.51 16.81
CA ALA A 88 -48.70 -14.35 16.09
C ALA A 88 -47.81 -13.07 16.14
N VAL A 89 -48.07 -12.18 15.17
CA VAL A 89 -48.12 -10.69 15.25
C VAL A 89 -47.55 -10.00 16.49
N SER A 90 -46.55 -9.12 16.30
CA SER A 90 -46.71 -7.70 16.67
C SER A 90 -45.76 -6.79 15.88
N ALA A 91 -46.28 -5.67 15.40
CA ALA A 91 -45.52 -4.61 14.74
C ALA A 91 -45.17 -3.49 15.74
N ALA A 92 -44.06 -2.80 15.53
CA ALA A 92 -43.78 -1.53 16.20
C ALA A 92 -42.92 -0.63 15.29
N VAL A 93 -43.58 0.15 14.45
CA VAL A 93 -43.01 1.34 13.80
C VAL A 93 -43.23 2.54 14.73
N PRO A 94 -42.22 3.39 14.99
CA PRO A 94 -42.44 4.74 15.47
C PRO A 94 -42.28 5.75 14.31
N THR A 95 -43.40 6.29 13.84
CA THR A 95 -43.43 7.41 12.90
C THR A 95 -43.84 8.69 13.65
N LEU A 96 -42.94 9.67 13.61
CA LEU A 96 -43.19 11.12 13.52
C LEU A 96 -44.27 11.78 14.42
N ALA A 97 -43.79 12.63 15.34
CA ALA A 97 -44.36 13.95 15.65
C ALA A 97 -43.16 14.88 15.91
N ASP A 98 -42.80 15.83 15.06
CA ASP A 98 -43.53 17.02 14.61
C ASP A 98 -43.83 17.99 15.78
N HIS A 99 -43.06 19.08 15.91
CA HIS A 99 -43.41 20.28 16.70
C HIS A 99 -42.52 21.51 16.34
N PHE A 100 -43.18 22.54 15.80
CA PHE A 100 -42.87 23.99 15.84
C PHE A 100 -41.59 24.58 15.20
N SER A 101 -41.75 24.94 13.92
CA SER A 101 -41.72 26.31 13.30
C SER A 101 -40.78 27.47 13.79
N PRO A 102 -40.46 28.44 12.89
CA PRO A 102 -39.35 29.39 13.08
C PRO A 102 -39.73 30.83 13.53
N ARG A 103 -38.77 31.55 14.13
CA ARG A 103 -38.77 33.02 14.30
C ARG A 103 -37.31 33.53 14.33
N ARG A 104 -36.76 34.25 13.34
CA ARG A 104 -36.99 35.64 12.84
C ARG A 104 -36.38 36.75 13.73
N THR A 105 -35.32 37.38 13.19
CA THR A 105 -34.92 38.81 13.28
C THR A 105 -34.58 39.50 14.61
N GLY A 106 -33.49 40.28 14.57
CA GLY A 106 -33.09 41.28 15.58
C GLY A 106 -31.99 40.77 16.54
N THR A 107 -31.00 41.56 16.98
CA THR A 107 -30.69 42.97 16.65
C THR A 107 -29.22 43.22 17.02
N SER A 108 -28.47 43.94 16.17
CA SER A 108 -27.23 44.59 16.61
C SER A 108 -27.57 45.79 17.49
N PRO A 109 -26.77 46.07 18.52
CA PRO A 109 -26.23 47.43 18.59
C PRO A 109 -24.72 47.45 18.82
N ALA A 110 -24.07 48.42 18.17
CA ALA A 110 -22.67 48.76 18.42
C ALA A 110 -22.51 49.41 19.82
N ARG A 111 -21.32 49.27 20.41
CA ARG A 111 -20.83 50.27 21.37
C ARG A 111 -19.33 50.52 21.19
N THR A 112 -18.97 51.79 21.32
CA THR A 112 -17.74 52.41 20.80
C THR A 112 -16.72 52.68 21.91
N ALA A 113 -15.42 52.66 21.56
CA ALA A 113 -14.28 53.18 22.35
C ALA A 113 -13.98 52.43 23.67
N VAL A 114 -12.73 52.31 24.14
CA VAL A 114 -11.81 53.41 24.51
C VAL A 114 -10.33 53.03 24.30
N LEU A 115 -9.51 54.04 23.98
CA LEU A 115 -8.05 53.98 23.87
C LEU A 115 -7.38 53.76 25.23
N SER A 116 -6.31 52.96 25.30
CA SER A 116 -5.27 53.13 26.33
C SER A 116 -3.92 52.57 25.87
N ARG A 117 -2.94 53.47 25.74
CA ARG A 117 -1.55 53.21 25.36
C ARG A 117 -0.67 53.78 26.48
N PRO A 118 0.10 52.97 27.22
CA PRO A 118 1.17 53.49 28.05
C PRO A 118 2.43 53.72 27.21
N ILE A 119 3.07 54.87 27.39
CA ILE A 119 4.36 55.21 26.79
C ILE A 119 5.45 54.94 27.84
N GLY A 120 6.53 54.27 27.45
CA GLY A 120 7.71 53.99 28.26
C GLY A 120 8.97 54.01 27.39
N PRO A 121 10.14 54.42 27.91
CA PRO A 121 11.06 55.25 27.12
C PRO A 121 12.05 54.50 26.22
N THR A 122 12.40 55.19 25.13
CA THR A 122 13.47 54.85 24.18
C THR A 122 14.85 54.98 24.81
N VAL A 123 15.69 53.96 24.66
CA VAL A 123 17.16 54.08 24.67
C VAL A 123 17.66 53.62 23.31
N ALA A 124 18.58 54.37 22.70
CA ALA A 124 18.97 54.23 21.30
C ALA A 124 20.40 53.67 21.12
N SER A 125 20.70 53.27 19.88
CA SER A 125 22.00 52.76 19.36
C SER A 125 22.20 51.25 19.54
N ARG A 126 22.70 50.48 18.56
CA ARG A 126 23.40 50.82 17.29
C ARG A 126 22.90 49.89 16.15
N PRO A 127 23.14 50.20 14.85
CA PRO A 127 22.70 49.37 13.74
C PRO A 127 23.79 48.38 13.30
N ASP A 128 23.46 47.10 13.20
CA ASP A 128 23.84 46.27 12.04
C ASP A 128 23.11 44.91 12.06
N ALA A 129 21.94 44.88 11.41
CA ALA A 129 21.30 43.66 10.97
C ALA A 129 20.41 44.00 9.78
N ARG A 130 20.92 43.84 8.55
CA ARG A 130 20.01 43.62 7.41
C ARG A 130 19.05 42.50 7.81
N PRO A 131 17.74 42.62 7.58
CA PRO A 131 16.84 41.48 7.68
C PRO A 131 17.35 40.41 6.72
N ARG A 132 18.06 39.41 7.25
CA ARG A 132 18.37 38.19 6.51
C ARG A 132 17.00 37.61 6.19
N PRO A 133 16.62 37.44 4.91
CA PRO A 133 15.31 36.89 4.60
C PRO A 133 15.20 35.57 5.36
N PRO A 134 14.06 35.31 6.05
CA PRO A 134 13.89 34.05 6.76
C PRO A 134 14.21 32.94 5.76
N GLY A 135 15.14 32.06 6.16
CA GLY A 135 15.70 31.07 5.27
C GLY A 135 14.57 30.34 4.54
N ARG A 136 14.78 30.08 3.23
CA ARG A 136 13.85 29.34 2.36
C ARG A 136 13.02 28.40 3.20
N SER A 137 11.69 28.59 3.20
CA SER A 137 10.77 27.57 3.69
C SER A 137 11.25 26.26 3.09
N THR A 138 11.76 25.37 3.95
CA THR A 138 12.01 24.00 3.57
C THR A 138 10.63 23.43 3.33
N LEU A 139 10.19 23.51 2.06
CA LEU A 139 9.00 22.86 1.57
C LEU A 139 9.14 21.41 1.98
N VAL A 140 8.43 21.03 3.05
CA VAL A 140 8.30 19.65 3.48
C VAL A 140 7.66 18.97 2.28
N ASP A 141 8.41 18.09 1.62
CA ASP A 141 7.91 17.40 0.44
C ASP A 141 6.64 16.64 0.86
N PRO A 142 5.45 17.02 0.36
CA PRO A 142 4.20 16.40 0.80
C PRO A 142 4.10 14.94 0.35
N TYR A 143 5.03 14.47 -0.48
CA TYR A 143 5.15 13.08 -0.90
C TYR A 143 6.19 12.29 -0.09
N ALA A 144 6.95 12.92 0.81
CA ALA A 144 7.93 12.26 1.67
C ALA A 144 7.52 12.32 3.16
N LEU A 145 7.55 11.18 3.85
CA LEU A 145 7.26 11.07 5.28
C LEU A 145 8.09 9.96 5.91
N THR A 146 8.93 10.30 6.89
CA THR A 146 9.51 9.31 7.82
C THR A 146 9.02 9.65 9.22
N THR A 147 8.37 8.69 9.89
CA THR A 147 7.76 8.91 11.21
C THR A 147 7.62 7.61 11.99
N GLU A 148 7.31 7.72 13.28
CA GLU A 148 6.99 6.60 14.14
C GLU A 148 5.56 6.77 14.66
N VAL A 149 4.78 5.70 14.60
CA VAL A 149 3.41 5.66 15.13
C VAL A 149 3.25 4.52 16.11
N LEU A 150 2.44 4.74 17.14
CA LEU A 150 2.03 3.70 18.06
C LEU A 150 0.81 2.97 17.50
N LEU A 151 0.87 1.64 17.43
CA LEU A 151 -0.22 0.80 16.99
C LEU A 151 -0.39 -0.40 17.93
N ASP A 152 -1.55 -0.50 18.58
CA ASP A 152 -1.90 -1.63 19.47
C ASP A 152 -0.78 -1.92 20.50
N GLY A 153 -0.19 -0.85 21.05
CA GLY A 153 0.93 -0.87 22.00
C GLY A 153 2.32 -1.06 21.37
N ARG A 154 2.44 -1.20 20.05
CA ARG A 154 3.71 -1.44 19.33
C ARG A 154 4.19 -0.19 18.61
N ALA A 155 5.50 0.07 18.66
CA ALA A 155 6.16 1.04 17.80
C ALA A 155 6.19 0.53 16.35
N VAL A 156 5.79 1.39 15.42
CA VAL A 156 5.79 1.13 13.98
C VAL A 156 6.46 2.30 13.27
N THR A 157 7.64 2.07 12.69
CA THR A 157 8.31 3.05 11.84
C THR A 157 7.71 3.01 10.44
N VAL A 158 7.33 4.17 9.92
CA VAL A 158 6.76 4.34 8.59
C VAL A 158 7.69 5.24 7.78
N SER A 159 8.05 4.79 6.57
CA SER A 159 8.81 5.57 5.59
C SER A 159 8.08 5.53 4.26
N LEU A 160 7.69 6.70 3.75
CA LEU A 160 7.02 6.91 2.47
C LEU A 160 7.88 7.88 1.66
N ASP A 161 8.29 7.48 0.46
CA ASP A 161 8.93 8.36 -0.53
C ASP A 161 8.12 8.34 -1.84
N GLY A 162 7.63 9.50 -2.24
CA GLY A 162 6.90 9.70 -3.49
C GLY A 162 5.49 9.12 -3.52
N ALA A 163 4.87 9.26 -4.69
CA ALA A 163 3.59 8.66 -5.03
C ALA A 163 3.54 8.31 -6.53
N ARG A 164 2.53 7.55 -6.94
CA ARG A 164 2.17 7.34 -8.36
C ARG A 164 1.84 8.66 -9.06
N ALA A 165 2.46 8.92 -10.21
CA ALA A 165 2.30 10.17 -10.95
C ALA A 165 0.92 10.34 -11.62
N ASP A 166 0.23 9.23 -11.93
CA ASP A 166 -1.14 9.23 -12.48
C ASP A 166 -2.23 9.60 -11.45
N ARG A 167 -1.88 9.75 -10.16
CA ARG A 167 -2.84 10.01 -9.08
C ARG A 167 -2.49 11.31 -8.32
N PRO A 168 -3.10 12.46 -8.66
CA PRO A 168 -2.79 13.74 -8.05
C PRO A 168 -3.28 13.83 -6.60
N GLY A 169 -2.50 14.48 -5.72
CA GLY A 169 -2.80 14.67 -4.29
C GLY A 169 -1.84 13.92 -3.34
N PRO A 170 -1.84 14.27 -2.04
CA PRO A 170 -0.88 13.71 -1.07
C PRO A 170 -1.13 12.21 -0.83
N PRO A 171 -0.06 11.40 -0.64
CA PRO A 171 -0.18 9.96 -0.37
C PRO A 171 -0.61 9.63 1.06
N HIS A 172 -0.50 10.59 1.98
CA HIS A 172 -0.77 10.40 3.40
C HIS A 172 -1.47 11.63 4.01
N THR A 173 -2.12 11.44 5.16
CA THR A 173 -2.71 12.52 5.96
C THR A 173 -2.81 12.13 7.44
N TRP A 174 -2.87 13.13 8.32
CA TRP A 174 -3.02 12.96 9.77
C TRP A 174 -4.42 13.36 10.21
N ARG A 175 -5.24 12.38 10.60
CA ARG A 175 -6.66 12.59 10.94
C ARG A 175 -6.92 12.80 12.42
N ALA A 176 -7.91 13.65 12.69
CA ALA A 176 -8.46 13.88 14.02
C ALA A 176 -9.47 12.76 14.38
N GLY A 177 -8.95 11.56 14.65
CA GLY A 177 -9.73 10.38 15.00
C GLY A 177 -10.51 9.78 13.82
N VAL A 178 -11.51 8.95 14.14
CA VAL A 178 -12.15 8.03 13.18
C VAL A 178 -13.23 8.69 12.31
N ARG A 179 -13.74 9.88 12.69
CA ARG A 179 -14.96 10.46 12.10
C ARG A 179 -14.79 11.29 10.82
N GLU A 180 -13.59 11.73 10.46
CA GLU A 180 -13.39 12.54 9.24
C GLU A 180 -13.57 11.67 7.98
N PRO A 181 -14.33 12.11 6.94
CA PRO A 181 -14.50 11.33 5.72
C PRO A 181 -13.17 11.02 5.02
N CYS A 182 -13.03 9.80 4.52
CA CYS A 182 -11.84 9.32 3.82
C CYS A 182 -11.88 9.69 2.33
N SER A 183 -10.89 10.44 1.86
CA SER A 183 -10.68 10.73 0.42
C SER A 183 -9.67 9.79 -0.27
N ALA A 184 -9.05 8.86 0.47
CA ALA A 184 -8.14 7.86 -0.07
C ALA A 184 -8.89 6.77 -0.84
N THR A 185 -8.31 6.29 -1.95
CA THR A 185 -8.91 5.23 -2.77
C THR A 185 -8.77 3.86 -2.11
N LEU A 186 -7.62 3.59 -1.48
CA LEU A 186 -7.34 2.35 -0.77
C LEU A 186 -6.74 2.67 0.60
N PRO A 187 -7.58 3.01 1.60
CA PRO A 187 -7.13 3.53 2.88
C PRO A 187 -6.41 2.48 3.74
N LEU A 188 -5.31 2.89 4.36
CA LEU A 188 -4.58 2.13 5.37
C LEU A 188 -4.31 3.00 6.60
N LEU A 189 -4.73 2.55 7.78
CA LEU A 189 -4.58 3.23 9.06
C LEU A 189 -3.41 2.64 9.84
N LEU A 190 -2.28 3.36 9.85
CA LEU A 190 -0.98 2.83 10.26
C LEU A 190 -0.75 2.81 11.78
N GLY A 191 -1.34 3.76 12.50
CA GLY A 191 -1.17 3.95 13.94
C GLY A 191 -1.42 5.41 14.33
N ALA A 192 -1.19 5.75 15.60
CA ALA A 192 -1.35 7.10 16.12
C ALA A 192 -0.02 7.75 16.54
N ALA A 193 0.13 9.05 16.30
CA ALA A 193 1.16 9.89 16.90
C ALA A 193 0.58 11.26 17.22
N SER A 194 0.99 11.87 18.33
CA SER A 194 0.54 13.22 18.75
C SER A 194 -0.99 13.39 18.75
N GLY A 195 -1.73 12.36 19.16
CA GLY A 195 -3.20 12.35 19.21
C GLY A 195 -3.91 12.25 17.85
N ARG A 196 -3.18 12.04 16.75
CA ARG A 196 -3.73 11.90 15.39
C ARG A 196 -3.42 10.53 14.81
N ILE A 197 -4.30 10.02 13.94
CA ILE A 197 -4.11 8.75 13.25
C ILE A 197 -3.44 9.02 11.90
N LEU A 198 -2.34 8.33 11.61
CA LEU A 198 -1.71 8.35 10.29
C LEU A 198 -2.52 7.48 9.33
N GLN A 199 -3.02 8.10 8.29
CA GLN A 199 -3.65 7.42 7.16
C GLN A 199 -2.78 7.54 5.91
N VAL A 200 -2.70 6.45 5.15
CA VAL A 200 -2.05 6.37 3.84
C VAL A 200 -3.06 5.87 2.81
N ASP A 201 -2.95 6.32 1.56
CA ASP A 201 -3.69 5.78 0.42
C ASP A 201 -2.78 4.81 -0.35
N LEU A 202 -2.94 3.50 -0.12
CA LEU A 202 -2.13 2.47 -0.78
C LEU A 202 -2.19 2.56 -2.29
N ALA A 203 -3.30 3.02 -2.88
CA ALA A 203 -3.44 3.11 -4.33
C ALA A 203 -2.49 4.15 -4.96
N ARG A 204 -1.85 4.99 -4.14
CA ARG A 204 -0.80 5.94 -4.53
C ARG A 204 0.61 5.38 -4.37
N CYS A 205 0.78 4.15 -3.90
CA CYS A 205 2.07 3.49 -3.72
C CYS A 205 2.81 3.40 -5.08
N PRO A 206 4.01 4.00 -5.21
CA PRO A 206 4.66 4.18 -6.50
C PRO A 206 5.12 2.86 -7.15
N ASP A 207 5.49 1.87 -6.34
CA ASP A 207 6.04 0.59 -6.80
C ASP A 207 5.58 -0.59 -5.94
N ALA A 208 5.94 -0.60 -4.65
CA ALA A 208 5.55 -1.64 -3.70
C ALA A 208 5.72 -1.13 -2.26
N LEU A 209 4.99 -1.74 -1.34
CA LEU A 209 5.12 -1.53 0.10
C LEU A 209 5.87 -2.71 0.73
N THR A 210 7.00 -2.46 1.39
CA THR A 210 7.70 -3.50 2.16
C THR A 210 7.25 -3.51 3.62
N LEU A 211 6.92 -4.70 4.16
CA LEU A 211 6.70 -4.96 5.58
C LEU A 211 7.97 -5.60 6.17
N GLY A 212 8.64 -4.86 7.06
CA GLY A 212 9.83 -5.29 7.80
C GLY A 212 9.61 -5.45 9.31
N GLY A 213 10.66 -5.83 10.02
CA GLY A 213 10.61 -6.32 11.41
C GLY A 213 10.57 -7.85 11.47
N PRO A 214 10.52 -8.48 12.66
CA PRO A 214 10.64 -9.93 12.73
C PRO A 214 9.40 -10.64 12.12
N PRO A 215 9.54 -11.87 11.58
CA PRO A 215 8.47 -12.52 10.80
C PRO A 215 7.09 -12.65 11.50
N PRO A 216 6.99 -12.93 12.81
CA PRO A 216 5.70 -12.95 13.51
C PRO A 216 4.97 -11.59 13.49
N GLN A 217 5.73 -10.48 13.57
CA GLN A 217 5.23 -9.12 13.52
C GLN A 217 4.83 -8.72 12.09
N GLN A 218 5.63 -9.07 11.09
CA GLN A 218 5.27 -8.87 9.67
C GLN A 218 3.94 -9.56 9.34
N ARG A 219 3.78 -10.83 9.75
CA ARG A 219 2.56 -11.63 9.55
C ARG A 219 1.34 -11.07 10.28
N TRP A 220 1.52 -10.67 11.55
CA TRP A 220 0.47 -9.97 12.29
C TRP A 220 0.04 -8.68 11.58
N TYR A 221 0.99 -7.84 11.15
CA TYR A 221 0.67 -6.60 10.45
C TYR A 221 0.01 -6.84 9.09
N ALA A 222 0.49 -7.84 8.33
CA ALA A 222 -0.08 -8.24 7.07
C ALA A 222 -1.56 -8.65 7.22
N SER A 223 -1.90 -9.47 8.22
CA SER A 223 -3.31 -9.84 8.44
C SER A 223 -4.20 -8.64 8.82
N ARG A 224 -3.67 -7.64 9.53
CA ARG A 224 -4.36 -6.37 9.82
C ARG A 224 -4.54 -5.50 8.58
N LEU A 225 -3.51 -5.37 7.74
CA LEU A 225 -3.56 -4.64 6.46
C LEU A 225 -4.58 -5.27 5.51
N VAL A 226 -4.56 -6.60 5.39
CA VAL A 226 -5.48 -7.36 4.54
C VAL A 226 -6.93 -7.14 4.94
N ARG A 227 -7.24 -7.15 6.25
CA ARG A 227 -8.60 -6.82 6.74
C ARG A 227 -9.01 -5.41 6.33
N GLN A 228 -8.17 -4.39 6.58
CA GLN A 228 -8.48 -3.01 6.17
C GLN A 228 -8.69 -2.83 4.66
N VAL A 229 -7.97 -3.58 3.83
CA VAL A 229 -8.16 -3.59 2.36
C VAL A 229 -9.52 -4.19 1.99
N LEU A 230 -9.89 -5.33 2.59
CA LEU A 230 -11.17 -6.01 2.34
C LEU A 230 -12.36 -5.19 2.88
N ASP A 231 -12.23 -4.62 4.08
CA ASP A 231 -13.23 -3.73 4.71
C ASP A 231 -13.47 -2.45 3.86
N ALA A 232 -12.45 -1.99 3.13
CA ALA A 232 -12.55 -0.89 2.17
C ALA A 232 -13.10 -1.31 0.78
N GLY A 233 -13.49 -2.57 0.60
CA GLY A 233 -14.00 -3.11 -0.67
C GLY A 233 -12.91 -3.44 -1.70
N GLY A 234 -11.62 -3.39 -1.32
CA GLY A 234 -10.50 -3.78 -2.17
C GLY A 234 -10.29 -5.29 -2.22
N GLN A 235 -9.66 -5.78 -3.29
CA GLN A 235 -9.31 -7.19 -3.42
C GLN A 235 -7.92 -7.49 -2.87
N VAL A 236 -7.75 -8.67 -2.27
CA VAL A 236 -6.44 -9.19 -1.84
C VAL A 236 -6.18 -10.50 -2.57
N THR A 237 -5.04 -10.57 -3.26
CA THR A 237 -4.48 -11.83 -3.76
C THR A 237 -3.18 -12.15 -3.03
N VAL A 238 -3.04 -13.39 -2.57
CA VAL A 238 -1.88 -13.91 -1.84
C VAL A 238 -1.08 -14.81 -2.78
N VAL A 239 0.23 -14.57 -2.86
CA VAL A 239 1.18 -15.31 -3.72
C VAL A 239 1.98 -16.30 -2.88
N GLY A 240 2.02 -17.55 -3.33
CA GLY A 240 2.77 -18.62 -2.70
C GLY A 240 2.13 -19.11 -1.39
N ASP A 241 2.89 -19.90 -0.62
CA ASP A 241 2.41 -20.50 0.61
C ASP A 241 2.56 -19.57 1.83
N LEU A 242 1.78 -18.48 1.80
CA LEU A 242 1.49 -17.67 2.98
C LEU A 242 0.34 -18.31 3.79
N THR A 243 0.56 -19.53 4.26
CA THR A 243 -0.30 -20.18 5.27
C THR A 243 -0.11 -19.51 6.63
N ASP A 244 -0.90 -18.45 6.83
CA ASP A 244 -1.21 -17.91 8.15
C ASP A 244 -2.72 -17.98 8.35
N ASP A 245 -3.16 -18.72 9.36
CA ASP A 245 -4.57 -18.89 9.74
C ASP A 245 -5.25 -17.55 10.12
N ARG A 246 -4.46 -16.47 10.27
CA ARG A 246 -4.94 -15.11 10.51
C ARG A 246 -5.44 -14.41 9.24
N LEU A 247 -5.07 -14.89 8.05
CA LEU A 247 -5.52 -14.33 6.78
C LEU A 247 -6.99 -14.70 6.51
N PRO A 248 -7.87 -13.73 6.20
CA PRO A 248 -9.27 -13.98 5.88
C PRO A 248 -9.44 -14.93 4.67
N ALA A 249 -10.50 -15.75 4.69
CA ALA A 249 -10.78 -16.78 3.68
C ALA A 249 -11.15 -16.18 2.30
N GLU A 250 -11.56 -14.92 2.30
CA GLU A 250 -11.89 -14.08 1.14
C GLU A 250 -10.66 -13.73 0.29
N CYS A 251 -9.45 -13.94 0.81
CA CYS A 251 -8.21 -13.75 0.07
C CYS A 251 -8.09 -14.76 -1.08
N ARG A 252 -8.01 -14.25 -2.33
CA ARG A 252 -7.64 -15.08 -3.48
C ARG A 252 -6.23 -15.62 -3.27
N ARG A 253 -5.96 -16.87 -3.64
CA ARG A 253 -4.61 -17.47 -3.59
C ARG A 253 -4.14 -17.82 -5.00
N VAL A 254 -2.87 -17.56 -5.29
CA VAL A 254 -2.17 -18.02 -6.50
C VAL A 254 -0.81 -18.61 -6.12
N ALA A 255 -0.30 -19.55 -6.92
CA ALA A 255 0.96 -20.22 -6.61
C ALA A 255 2.19 -19.30 -6.77
N ASP A 256 2.14 -18.34 -7.70
CA ASP A 256 3.32 -17.62 -8.19
C ASP A 256 2.99 -16.18 -8.62
N VAL A 257 3.98 -15.29 -8.55
CA VAL A 257 3.93 -13.88 -8.97
C VAL A 257 3.82 -13.72 -10.49
N PHE A 258 4.11 -14.78 -11.25
CA PHE A 258 3.93 -14.83 -12.70
C PHE A 258 2.49 -15.21 -13.13
N ASP A 259 1.56 -15.45 -12.20
CA ASP A 259 0.16 -15.75 -12.54
C ASP A 259 -0.52 -14.53 -13.21
N PRO A 260 -1.00 -14.63 -14.47
CA PRO A 260 -1.61 -13.51 -15.19
C PRO A 260 -2.89 -12.98 -14.53
N ARG A 261 -3.48 -13.73 -13.60
CA ARG A 261 -4.64 -13.32 -12.80
C ARG A 261 -4.31 -12.20 -11.80
N LEU A 262 -3.03 -11.98 -11.49
CA LEU A 262 -2.61 -10.91 -10.58
C LEU A 262 -2.93 -9.53 -11.14
N SER A 263 -2.72 -9.31 -12.44
CA SER A 263 -3.06 -8.05 -13.13
C SER A 263 -4.55 -7.70 -13.11
N GLN A 264 -5.43 -8.65 -12.78
CA GLN A 264 -6.88 -8.45 -12.63
C GLN A 264 -7.27 -8.01 -11.21
N THR A 265 -6.36 -8.08 -10.24
CA THR A 265 -6.65 -7.79 -8.83
C THR A 265 -6.80 -6.28 -8.63
N SER A 266 -8.00 -5.84 -8.25
CA SER A 266 -8.26 -4.44 -7.91
C SER A 266 -8.00 -4.19 -6.43
N GLY A 267 -6.72 -4.09 -6.06
CA GLY A 267 -6.30 -3.87 -4.66
C GLY A 267 -4.83 -4.21 -4.40
N VAL A 268 -4.59 -5.25 -3.59
CA VAL A 268 -3.27 -5.64 -3.08
C VAL A 268 -2.86 -7.04 -3.52
N VAL A 269 -1.56 -7.21 -3.80
CA VAL A 269 -0.90 -8.52 -3.93
C VAL A 269 0.06 -8.73 -2.77
N LEU A 270 -0.24 -9.68 -1.88
CA LEU A 270 0.58 -10.02 -0.72
C LEU A 270 1.57 -11.14 -1.08
N ALA A 271 2.86 -10.94 -0.86
CA ALA A 271 3.89 -11.93 -1.16
C ALA A 271 5.02 -11.96 -0.13
N ALA A 272 5.64 -13.12 0.03
CA ALA A 272 6.78 -13.35 0.93
C ALA A 272 7.79 -14.31 0.29
N GLY A 273 9.05 -14.28 0.74
CA GLY A 273 10.07 -15.23 0.29
C GLY A 273 10.44 -15.16 -1.20
N LEU A 274 10.07 -14.07 -1.88
CA LEU A 274 10.35 -13.87 -3.30
C LEU A 274 11.85 -13.70 -3.57
N ASP A 275 12.34 -14.30 -4.66
CA ASP A 275 13.67 -14.00 -5.19
C ASP A 275 13.74 -12.61 -5.85
N ARG A 276 14.93 -12.18 -6.25
CA ARG A 276 15.15 -10.85 -6.87
C ARG A 276 14.35 -10.64 -8.17
N ARG A 277 14.15 -11.68 -8.98
CA ARG A 277 13.39 -11.61 -10.23
C ARG A 277 11.89 -11.52 -9.93
N ALA A 278 11.41 -12.32 -9.00
CA ALA A 278 10.02 -12.28 -8.53
C ALA A 278 9.67 -10.92 -7.89
N VAL A 279 10.57 -10.32 -7.11
CA VAL A 279 10.41 -8.95 -6.57
C VAL A 279 10.33 -7.91 -7.69
N GLN A 280 11.17 -8.01 -8.73
CA GLN A 280 11.10 -7.10 -9.87
C GLN A 280 9.76 -7.20 -10.60
N VAL A 281 9.26 -8.42 -10.83
CA VAL A 281 7.97 -8.69 -11.47
C VAL A 281 6.82 -8.14 -10.63
N ALA A 282 6.84 -8.37 -9.31
CA ALA A 282 5.85 -7.81 -8.39
C ALA A 282 5.77 -6.28 -8.53
N ARG A 283 6.90 -5.57 -8.46
CA ARG A 283 6.94 -4.09 -8.56
C ARG A 283 6.37 -3.56 -9.88
N GLN A 284 6.47 -4.30 -10.98
CA GLN A 284 5.86 -3.89 -12.26
C GLN A 284 4.33 -3.91 -12.24
N LEU A 285 3.68 -4.69 -11.36
CA LEU A 285 2.23 -4.69 -11.21
C LEU A 285 1.70 -3.29 -10.89
N SER A 286 2.35 -2.57 -9.97
CA SER A 286 1.97 -1.18 -9.65
C SER A 286 2.24 -0.22 -10.80
N VAL A 287 3.42 -0.33 -11.41
CA VAL A 287 3.90 0.61 -12.46
C VAL A 287 2.99 0.55 -13.69
N CYS A 288 2.47 -0.63 -14.02
CA CYS A 288 1.49 -0.84 -15.09
C CYS A 288 0.04 -0.50 -14.69
N GLY A 289 -0.19 0.18 -13.56
CA GLY A 289 -1.52 0.60 -13.10
C GLY A 289 -2.31 -0.47 -12.33
N GLY A 290 -1.76 -1.69 -12.19
CA GLY A 290 -2.36 -2.81 -11.48
C GLY A 290 -2.25 -2.73 -9.95
N PRO A 291 -2.42 -3.89 -9.26
CA PRO A 291 -2.46 -3.94 -7.79
C PRO A 291 -1.16 -3.50 -7.15
N VAL A 292 -1.26 -3.11 -5.88
CA VAL A 292 -0.14 -2.71 -5.04
C VAL A 292 0.51 -3.96 -4.42
N PRO A 293 1.77 -4.28 -4.72
CA PRO A 293 2.49 -5.35 -4.04
C PRO A 293 2.80 -4.96 -2.60
N VAL A 294 2.51 -5.88 -1.68
CA VAL A 294 2.93 -5.82 -0.27
C VAL A 294 3.89 -6.98 -0.03
N LEU A 295 5.16 -6.66 0.19
CA LEU A 295 6.28 -7.60 0.21
C LEU A 295 6.76 -7.79 1.65
N LEU A 296 6.74 -9.02 2.15
CA LEU A 296 7.22 -9.33 3.51
C LEU A 296 8.72 -9.67 3.47
N GLY A 297 9.52 -8.91 4.21
CA GLY A 297 10.97 -9.13 4.38
C GLY A 297 11.79 -7.84 4.44
N ASP A 298 12.73 -7.75 5.39
CA ASP A 298 13.53 -6.53 5.65
C ASP A 298 14.52 -6.12 4.54
N ALA A 299 14.84 -7.04 3.63
CA ALA A 299 15.90 -6.88 2.63
C ALA A 299 15.41 -6.33 1.27
N VAL A 300 14.14 -5.93 1.16
CA VAL A 300 13.56 -5.45 -0.11
C VAL A 300 13.52 -3.91 -0.14
N PRO A 301 14.44 -3.23 -0.85
CA PRO A 301 14.41 -1.77 -0.97
C PRO A 301 13.25 -1.33 -1.86
N THR A 302 12.28 -0.67 -1.23
CA THR A 302 11.12 -0.03 -1.85
C THR A 302 11.03 1.40 -1.36
N ARG A 303 10.29 2.25 -2.09
CA ARG A 303 10.11 3.65 -1.68
C ARG A 303 9.18 3.78 -0.48
N TRP A 304 8.28 2.81 -0.30
CA TRP A 304 7.35 2.76 0.83
C TRP A 304 7.64 1.55 1.70
N SER A 305 7.86 1.75 3.00
CA SER A 305 8.11 0.68 3.96
C SER A 305 7.47 0.95 5.31
N ILE A 306 7.08 -0.14 5.98
CA ILE A 306 6.59 -0.16 7.35
C ILE A 306 7.44 -1.19 8.09
N ARG A 307 8.09 -0.78 9.19
CA ARG A 307 8.86 -1.66 10.06
C ARG A 307 8.20 -1.75 11.42
N ILE A 308 7.88 -2.98 11.84
CA ILE A 308 7.25 -3.24 13.12
C ILE A 308 8.31 -3.64 14.13
N SER A 309 8.46 -2.85 15.20
CA SER A 309 9.40 -3.17 16.29
C SER A 309 8.97 -4.45 17.02
N PRO A 310 9.92 -5.24 17.56
CA PRO A 310 9.58 -6.33 18.45
C PRO A 310 8.83 -5.78 19.68
N THR A 311 7.85 -6.54 20.17
CA THR A 311 7.28 -6.33 21.51
C THR A 311 8.33 -6.72 22.53
N VAL A 312 8.65 -5.78 23.41
CA VAL A 312 9.40 -6.00 24.65
C VAL A 312 8.55 -6.80 25.63
#